data_AF-A0A416DHE4-F1
#
_entry.id   AF-A0A416DHE4-F1
#
_cell.length_a   1.000
_cell.length_b   1.000
_cell.length_c   1.000
_cell.angle_alpha   90.00
_cell.angle_beta   90.00
_cell.angle_gamma   90.00
#
_symmetry.space_group_name_H-M   'P 1'
#
loop_
_entity.id
_entity.type
_entity.pdbx_description
1 polymer ?
#
loop_
_entity_poly.entity_id
_entity_poly.type
_entity_poly.pdbx_seq_one_letter_code
_entity_poly.pdbx_strand_id
1 'polypeptide(L)' 'MLKECLMTCGASLTETLSPTVDYLITNTPDSGTAKNKKAIELGIKRITEAQFNEMIGRIT' A
#
# COMPACT_ATOMS: atom_id res chain seq x y z
N MET A 1 -13.81 -2.63 4.31
CA MET A 1 -13.59 -1.29 4.87
C MET A 1 -12.33 -0.58 4.38
N LEU A 2 -11.17 -1.24 4.17
CA LEU A 2 -9.99 -0.59 3.56
C LEU A 2 -10.20 -0.27 2.06
N LYS A 3 -10.65 -1.27 1.28
CA LYS A 3 -10.94 -1.12 -0.17
C LYS A 3 -11.94 0.02 -0.45
N GLU A 4 -12.98 0.13 0.37
CA GLU A 4 -13.98 1.18 0.24
C GLU A 4 -13.38 2.57 0.51
N CYS A 5 -12.47 2.69 1.47
CA CYS A 5 -11.84 3.97 1.75
C CYS A 5 -10.88 4.41 0.66
N LEU A 6 -10.15 3.46 0.07
CA LEU A 6 -9.32 3.72 -1.11
C LEU A 6 -10.17 4.33 -2.22
N MET A 7 -11.34 3.72 -2.51
CA MET A 7 -12.26 4.24 -3.53
C MET A 7 -12.81 5.63 -3.17
N THR A 8 -13.17 5.87 -1.90
CA THR A 8 -13.65 7.19 -1.43
C THR A 8 -12.58 8.28 -1.54
N CYS A 9 -11.31 7.94 -1.31
CA CYS A 9 -10.19 8.86 -1.44
C CYS A 9 -9.70 9.04 -2.89
N GLY A 10 -10.33 8.39 -3.88
CA GLY A 10 -9.90 8.42 -5.28
C GLY A 10 -8.64 7.58 -5.56
N ALA A 11 -8.21 6.75 -4.60
CA ALA A 11 -7.09 5.84 -4.75
C ALA A 11 -7.53 4.56 -5.48
N SER A 12 -6.72 4.13 -6.44
CA SER A 12 -6.94 2.87 -7.16
C SER A 12 -6.21 1.72 -6.48
N LEU A 13 -6.94 0.66 -6.14
CA LEU A 13 -6.34 -0.56 -5.61
C LEU A 13 -6.01 -1.51 -6.74
N THR A 14 -4.73 -1.88 -6.86
CA THR A 14 -4.27 -2.94 -7.76
C THR A 14 -3.61 -4.05 -6.95
N GLU A 15 -3.88 -5.29 -7.33
CA GLU A 15 -3.23 -6.46 -6.75
C GLU A 15 -1.88 -6.76 -7.41
N THR A 16 -1.62 -6.10 -8.54
CA THR A 16 -0.40 -6.23 -9.33
C THR A 16 0.52 -5.05 -9.07
N LEU A 17 1.75 -5.34 -8.66
CA LEU A 17 2.80 -4.34 -8.53
C LEU A 17 3.34 -3.97 -9.91
N SER A 18 3.15 -2.71 -10.28
CA SER A 18 3.67 -2.06 -11.47
C SER A 18 4.42 -0.78 -11.07
N PRO A 19 5.34 -0.27 -11.91
CA PRO A 19 6.05 0.98 -11.63
C PRO A 19 5.14 2.22 -11.53
N THR A 20 3.87 2.07 -11.89
CA THR A 20 2.82 3.09 -11.72
C THR A 20 2.18 3.09 -10.34
N VAL A 21 2.60 2.18 -9.44
CA VAL A 21 2.06 2.08 -8.09
C VAL A 21 2.95 2.89 -7.14
N ASP A 22 2.36 3.85 -6.44
CA ASP A 22 3.09 4.67 -5.47
C ASP A 22 3.37 3.93 -4.15
N TYR A 23 2.38 3.16 -3.68
CA TYR A 23 2.41 2.52 -2.36
C TYR A 23 2.03 1.04 -2.39
N LEU A 24 2.81 0.21 -1.69
CA LEU A 24 2.43 -1.15 -1.32
C LEU A 24 1.95 -1.14 0.13
N ILE A 25 0.65 -1.42 0.34
CA ILE A 25 0.10 -1.64 1.67
C ILE A 25 0.36 -3.10 2.08
N THR A 26 1.08 -3.31 3.18
CA THR A 26 1.44 -4.64 3.69
C THR A 26 1.55 -4.64 5.20
N ASN A 27 1.10 -5.70 5.85
CA ASN A 27 1.25 -5.87 7.30
C ASN A 27 2.67 -6.25 7.73
N THR A 28 3.50 -6.68 6.79
CA THR A 28 4.88 -7.10 7.06
C THR A 28 5.84 -6.44 6.06
N PRO A 29 6.05 -5.11 6.16
CA PRO A 29 6.88 -4.38 5.21
C PRO A 29 8.28 -4.97 5.09
N ASP A 30 8.89 -5.38 6.19
CA ASP A 30 10.26 -5.94 6.23
C ASP A 30 10.36 -7.43 5.87
N SER A 31 9.24 -8.09 5.53
CA SER A 31 9.29 -9.50 5.15
C SER A 31 9.91 -9.69 3.76
N GLY A 32 10.64 -10.79 3.56
CA GLY A 32 11.28 -11.15 2.29
C GLY A 32 10.34 -11.68 1.20
N THR A 33 9.04 -11.36 1.26
CA THR A 33 8.05 -11.83 0.29
C THR A 33 8.35 -11.30 -1.12
N ALA A 34 7.91 -12.04 -2.14
CA ALA A 34 8.09 -11.64 -3.54
C ALA A 34 7.51 -10.24 -3.82
N LYS A 35 6.39 -9.88 -3.18
CA LYS A 35 5.77 -8.55 -3.31
C LYS A 35 6.65 -7.45 -2.70
N ASN A 36 7.21 -7.66 -1.51
CA ASN A 36 8.10 -6.67 -0.89
C ASN A 36 9.40 -6.49 -1.66
N LYS A 37 10.01 -7.59 -2.14
CA LYS A 37 11.20 -7.53 -2.99
C LYS A 37 10.93 -6.72 -4.26
N LYS A 38 9.83 -7.04 -4.95
CA LYS A 38 9.44 -6.31 -6.16
C LYS A 38 9.12 -4.84 -5.91
N ALA A 39 8.51 -4.51 -4.77
CA ALA A 39 8.30 -3.11 -4.38
C ALA A 39 9.62 -2.36 -4.19
N ILE A 40 10.63 -2.98 -3.54
CA ILE A 40 11.96 -2.40 -3.39
C ILE A 40 12.63 -2.21 -4.76
N GLU A 41 12.59 -3.23 -5.62
CA GLU A 41 13.17 -3.18 -6.97
C GLU A 41 12.56 -2.08 -7.84
N LEU A 42 11.25 -1.83 -7.68
CA LEU A 42 10.51 -0.80 -8.41
C LEU A 42 10.54 0.58 -7.73
N GLY A 43 11.17 0.71 -6.55
CA GLY A 43 11.19 1.96 -5.78
C GLY A 43 9.84 2.34 -5.14
N ILE A 44 8.91 1.39 -5.03
CA ILE A 44 7.57 1.58 -4.48
C ILE A 44 7.65 1.68 -2.95
N LYS A 45 6.97 2.67 -2.37
CA LYS A 45 7.00 2.89 -0.92
C LYS A 45 6.12 1.86 -0.21
N ARG A 46 6.69 1.12 0.73
CA ARG A 46 5.96 0.12 1.52
C ARG A 46 5.39 0.79 2.77
N ILE A 47 4.09 0.64 3.00
CA ILE A 47 3.38 1.21 4.15
C ILE A 47 2.51 0.15 4.81
N THR A 48 2.20 0.34 6.09
CA THR A 48 1.26 -0.54 6.81
C THR A 48 -0.16 -0.03 6.66
N GLU A 49 -1.14 -0.87 6.98
CA GLU A 49 -2.55 -0.44 7.00
C GLU A 49 -2.76 0.73 7.99
N ALA A 50 -2.08 0.70 9.14
CA ALA A 50 -2.09 1.80 10.11
C ALA A 50 -1.60 3.11 9.49
N GLN A 51 -0.44 3.10 8.82
CA GLN A 51 0.08 4.30 8.14
C GLN A 51 -0.85 4.76 7.01
N PHE A 52 -1.46 3.84 6.28
CA PHE A 52 -2.46 4.20 5.28
C PHE A 52 -3.66 4.90 5.94
N ASN A 53 -4.18 4.36 7.04
CA ASN A 53 -5.29 4.96 7.78
C ASN A 53 -4.93 6.36 8.31
N GLU A 54 -3.71 6.57 8.80
CA GLU A 54 -3.22 7.90 9.18
C GLU A 54 -3.18 8.87 7.98
N MET A 55 -2.72 8.43 6.81
CA MET A 55 -2.66 9.26 5.60
C MET A 55 -4.04 9.73 5.13
N ILE A 56 -5.07 8.89 5.29
CA ILE A 56 -6.45 9.23 4.92
C ILE A 56 -7.24 9.88 6.06
N GLY A 57 -6.59 10.17 7.21
CA GLY A 57 -7.24 10.77 8.36
C GLY A 57 -8.24 9.86 9.09
N ARG A 58 -8.18 8.54 8.87
CA ARG A 58 -8.89 7.56 9.67
C ARG A 58 -8.11 7.31 10.96
N ILE A 59 -8.33 8.18 11.94
CA ILE A 59 -7.90 7.94 13.31
C ILE A 59 -8.86 6.88 13.90
N THR A 60 -8.36 5.67 14.15
CA THR A 60 -9.08 4.66 14.95
C THR A 60 -8.56 4.70 16.37
#